data_AF-A0A496QW44-F1
#
_entry.id   AF-A0A496QW44-F1
#
_cell.length_a   1.000
_cell.length_b   1.000
_cell.length_c   1.000
_cell.angle_alpha   90.00
_cell.angle_beta   90.00
_cell.angle_gamma   90.00
#
_symmetry.space_group_name_H-M   'P 1'
#
loop_
_entity.id
_entity.type
_entity.pdbx_description
1 polymer ?
#
loop_
_entity_poly.entity_id
_entity_poly.type
_entity_poly.pdbx_seq_one_letter_code
_entity_poly.pdbx_strand_id
1 'polypeptide(L)'
;MRNNSISSLFFVILIFCTFSAIVVFTLIDVLEEYRGYSRAKQEIEREYLSSKKADVKSLVEFALKHIQHNRSQEEIRLKQSIRERVYEAHSVATHLYRQFNSSMDEGELKFLIKEALRPVRFNSGRGYIFAVTMDGIEELYPTRPEMEGENLIDLKDVKGNYVIRDEIEVVGKYGEGFVTGYWPKPEEDPAKSFLKISFVKLFKPLNWYLGAGEYLDDVEEDIKGEILKWVGKMKTEMGTGLFIFSPDGKIVFHHQDELIG
;
A
#
# COMPACT_ATOMS: atom_id res chain seq x y z
N MET A 1 -85.08 30.03 53.24
CA MET A 1 -84.78 30.29 51.82
C MET A 1 -83.58 31.22 51.76
N ARG A 2 -82.41 30.73 51.38
CA ARG A 2 -81.13 31.47 51.48
C ARG A 2 -81.00 32.35 50.22
N ASN A 3 -81.20 33.67 50.34
CA ASN A 3 -80.92 34.62 49.28
C ASN A 3 -79.41 34.61 49.02
N ASN A 4 -78.96 33.94 47.96
CA ASN A 4 -77.59 34.07 47.49
C ASN A 4 -77.43 35.48 46.91
N SER A 5 -76.67 36.33 47.60
CA SER A 5 -76.35 37.69 47.16
C SER A 5 -75.57 37.65 45.84
N ILE A 6 -75.88 38.56 44.91
CA ILE A 6 -75.14 38.77 43.65
C ILE A 6 -73.62 38.86 43.90
N SER A 7 -73.19 39.37 45.07
CA SER A 7 -71.78 39.43 45.48
C SER A 7 -71.11 38.07 45.68
N SER A 8 -71.83 37.04 46.19
CA SER A 8 -71.25 35.70 46.35
C SER A 8 -71.05 34.99 45.02
N LEU A 9 -71.96 35.23 44.06
CA LEU A 9 -71.83 34.70 42.70
C LEU A 9 -70.64 35.35 41.97
N PHE A 10 -70.50 36.67 42.10
CA PHE A 10 -69.37 37.41 41.54
C PHE A 10 -68.02 36.93 42.10
N PHE A 11 -67.92 36.69 43.40
CA PHE A 11 -66.69 36.21 44.04
C PHE A 11 -66.30 34.80 43.58
N VAL A 12 -67.28 33.90 43.41
CA VAL A 12 -67.04 32.55 42.88
C VAL A 12 -66.54 32.61 41.43
N ILE A 13 -67.12 33.49 40.59
CA ILE A 13 -66.67 33.70 39.20
C ILE A 13 -65.23 34.24 39.19
N LEU A 14 -64.91 35.21 40.05
CA LEU A 14 -63.56 35.78 40.15
C LEU A 14 -62.52 34.73 40.52
N ILE A 15 -62.80 33.89 41.53
CA ILE A 15 -61.93 32.78 41.92
C ILE A 15 -61.74 31.82 40.75
N PHE A 16 -62.82 31.46 40.05
CA PHE A 16 -62.73 30.56 38.89
C PHE A 16 -61.88 31.15 37.76
N CYS A 17 -62.04 32.45 37.46
CA CYS A 17 -61.22 33.15 36.48
C CYS A 17 -59.74 33.18 36.88
N THR A 18 -59.43 33.44 38.16
CA THR A 18 -58.03 33.46 38.64
C THR A 18 -57.41 32.07 38.60
N PHE A 19 -58.15 31.03 38.97
CA PHE A 19 -57.69 29.65 38.90
C PHE A 19 -57.47 29.24 37.44
N SER A 20 -58.39 29.58 36.54
CA SER A 20 -58.24 29.31 35.11
C SER A 20 -57.04 30.05 34.52
N ALA A 21 -56.78 31.29 34.93
CA ALA A 21 -55.61 32.04 34.47
C ALA A 21 -54.30 31.40 34.94
N ILE A 22 -54.24 30.90 36.18
CA ILE A 22 -53.08 30.18 36.71
C ILE A 22 -52.85 28.89 35.92
N VAL A 23 -53.91 28.10 35.67
CA VAL A 23 -53.80 26.86 34.89
C VAL A 23 -53.32 27.12 33.46
N VAL A 24 -53.81 28.19 32.83
CA VAL A 24 -53.36 28.56 31.48
C VAL A 24 -51.90 29.01 31.51
N PHE A 25 -51.51 29.83 32.49
CA PHE A 25 -50.14 30.29 32.64
C PHE A 25 -49.17 29.11 32.89
N THR A 26 -49.48 28.20 33.82
CA THR A 26 -48.65 27.02 34.08
C THR A 26 -48.61 26.08 32.89
N LEU A 27 -49.71 25.93 32.14
CA LEU A 27 -49.71 25.14 30.91
C LEU A 27 -48.79 25.76 29.85
N ILE A 28 -48.79 27.09 29.70
CA ILE A 28 -47.88 27.80 28.79
C ILE A 28 -46.42 27.56 29.22
N ASP A 29 -46.10 27.75 30.50
CA ASP A 29 -44.74 27.52 31.04
C ASP A 29 -44.26 26.08 30.77
N VAL A 30 -45.11 25.08 31.06
CA VAL A 30 -44.80 23.66 30.82
C VAL A 30 -44.60 23.38 29.33
N LEU A 31 -45.40 23.99 28.45
CA LEU A 31 -45.23 23.84 27.00
C LEU A 31 -43.93 24.49 26.50
N GLU A 32 -43.54 25.63 27.06
CA GLU A 32 -42.26 26.28 26.75
C GLU A 32 -41.06 25.46 27.23
N GLU A 33 -41.12 24.95 28.47
CA GLU A 33 -40.10 24.07 29.04
C GLU A 33 -39.96 22.78 28.23
N TYR A 34 -41.08 22.13 27.89
CA TYR A 34 -41.07 20.93 27.05
C TYR A 34 -40.49 21.19 25.66
N ARG A 35 -40.81 22.33 25.04
CA ARG A 35 -40.21 22.77 23.77
C ARG A 35 -38.73 23.10 23.91
N GLY A 36 -38.31 23.67 25.04
CA GLY A 36 -36.91 23.93 25.36
C GLY A 36 -36.12 22.62 25.49
N TYR A 37 -36.62 21.69 26.28
CA TYR A 37 -36.06 20.35 26.45
C TYR A 37 -35.96 19.59 25.12
N SER A 38 -37.03 19.60 24.32
CA SER A 38 -37.04 18.94 23.01
C SER A 38 -36.02 19.52 22.04
N ARG A 39 -35.82 20.84 22.05
CA ARG A 39 -34.79 21.52 21.24
C ARG A 39 -33.38 21.17 21.72
N ALA A 40 -33.13 21.28 23.02
CA ALA A 40 -31.83 20.93 23.61
C ALA A 40 -31.45 19.47 23.33
N LYS A 41 -32.40 18.53 23.43
CA LYS A 41 -32.19 17.13 23.06
C LYS A 41 -31.75 16.98 21.60
N GLN A 42 -32.47 17.62 20.67
CA GLN A 42 -32.13 17.56 19.25
C GLN A 42 -30.77 18.19 18.94
N GLU A 43 -30.42 19.27 19.63
CA GLU A 43 -29.14 19.96 19.46
C GLU A 43 -27.98 19.08 19.94
N ILE A 44 -28.08 18.52 21.15
CA ILE A 44 -27.09 17.55 21.68
C ILE A 44 -26.93 16.35 20.73
N GLU A 45 -28.03 15.79 20.22
CA GLU A 45 -27.97 14.67 19.28
C GLU A 45 -27.27 15.07 17.97
N ARG A 46 -27.56 16.25 17.42
CA ARG A 46 -26.91 16.75 16.20
C ARG A 46 -25.43 17.01 16.41
N GLU A 47 -25.05 17.68 17.50
CA GLU A 47 -23.65 17.95 17.84
C GLU A 47 -22.88 16.65 18.04
N TYR A 48 -23.46 15.70 18.78
CA TYR A 48 -22.89 14.38 18.98
C TYR A 48 -22.69 13.65 17.64
N LEU A 49 -23.72 13.56 16.80
CA LEU A 49 -23.63 12.91 15.48
C LEU A 49 -22.61 13.61 14.57
N SER A 50 -22.55 14.95 14.61
CA SER A 50 -21.59 15.74 13.84
C SER A 50 -20.15 15.45 14.27
N SER A 51 -19.88 15.47 15.58
CA SER A 51 -18.59 15.09 16.16
C SER A 51 -18.21 13.66 15.76
N LYS A 52 -19.13 12.70 15.85
CA LYS A 52 -18.84 11.30 15.47
C LYS A 52 -18.55 11.14 13.98
N LYS A 53 -19.29 11.84 13.12
CA LYS A 53 -18.99 11.87 11.68
C LYS A 53 -17.62 12.48 11.41
N ALA A 54 -17.23 13.52 12.14
CA ALA A 54 -15.91 14.13 12.02
C ALA A 54 -14.78 13.18 12.45
N ASP A 55 -14.96 12.40 13.53
CA ASP A 55 -14.00 11.40 13.98
C ASP A 55 -13.79 10.32 12.92
N VAL A 56 -14.88 9.74 12.38
CA VAL A 56 -14.80 8.73 11.32
C VAL A 56 -14.17 9.29 10.05
N LYS A 57 -14.54 10.52 9.66
CA LYS A 57 -13.95 11.20 8.51
C LYS A 57 -12.44 11.37 8.69
N SER A 58 -12.00 11.84 9.85
CA SER A 58 -10.59 12.03 10.16
C SER A 58 -9.81 10.71 10.11
N LEU A 59 -10.42 9.62 10.59
CA LEU A 59 -9.84 8.27 10.53
C LEU A 59 -9.64 7.80 9.08
N VAL A 60 -10.64 8.01 8.22
CA VAL A 60 -10.58 7.67 6.79
C VAL A 60 -9.52 8.52 6.08
N GLU A 61 -9.50 9.83 6.30
CA GLU A 61 -8.52 10.73 5.69
C GLU A 61 -7.09 10.38 6.10
N PHE A 62 -6.87 10.03 7.37
CA PHE A 62 -5.58 9.56 7.86
C PHE A 62 -5.17 8.25 7.21
N ALA A 63 -6.09 7.28 7.08
CA ALA A 63 -5.83 6.02 6.38
C ALA A 63 -5.43 6.25 4.92
N LEU A 64 -6.19 7.06 4.18
CA LEU A 64 -5.88 7.38 2.78
C LEU A 64 -4.51 8.06 2.62
N LYS A 65 -4.20 9.02 3.50
CA LYS A 65 -2.91 9.71 3.48
C LYS A 65 -1.75 8.74 3.76
N HIS A 66 -1.92 7.81 4.69
CA HIS A 66 -0.91 6.80 5.01
C HIS A 66 -0.70 5.81 3.86
N ILE A 67 -1.79 5.31 3.26
CA ILE A 67 -1.74 4.44 2.07
C ILE A 67 -1.00 5.12 0.92
N GLN A 68 -1.33 6.39 0.62
CA GLN A 68 -0.70 7.15 -0.44
C GLN A 68 0.80 7.38 -0.16
N HIS A 69 1.14 7.71 1.09
CA HIS A 69 2.52 7.91 1.48
C HIS A 69 3.35 6.63 1.35
N ASN A 70 2.85 5.50 1.87
CA ASN A 70 3.52 4.21 1.72
C ASN A 70 3.73 3.90 0.25
N ARG A 71 2.69 3.92 -0.59
CA ARG A 71 2.82 3.65 -2.03
C ARG A 71 3.93 4.45 -2.71
N SER A 72 4.11 5.73 -2.35
CA SER A 72 5.18 6.57 -2.91
C SER A 72 6.59 6.19 -2.45
N GLN A 73 6.73 5.75 -1.19
CA GLN A 73 8.01 5.36 -0.62
C GLN A 73 8.45 3.97 -1.07
N GLU A 74 7.51 3.11 -1.44
CA GLU A 74 7.81 1.72 -1.76
C GLU A 74 8.58 1.57 -3.06
N GLU A 75 8.22 2.29 -4.12
CA GLU A 75 9.02 2.26 -5.34
C GLU A 75 10.45 2.77 -5.10
N ILE A 76 10.61 3.77 -4.22
CA ILE A 76 11.92 4.31 -3.83
C ILE A 76 12.71 3.25 -3.06
N ARG A 77 12.09 2.61 -2.06
CA ARG A 77 12.71 1.54 -1.25
C ARG A 77 13.07 0.34 -2.09
N LEU A 78 12.21 -0.07 -3.00
CA LEU A 78 12.43 -1.14 -3.96
C LEU A 78 13.66 -0.85 -4.81
N LYS A 79 13.68 0.31 -5.46
CA LYS A 79 14.80 0.76 -6.30
C LYS A 79 16.11 0.84 -5.52
N GLN A 80 16.07 1.33 -4.29
CA GLN A 80 17.24 1.40 -3.42
C GLN A 80 17.73 0.00 -3.03
N SER A 81 16.82 -0.89 -2.64
CA SER A 81 17.14 -2.28 -2.25
C SER A 81 17.80 -3.05 -3.38
N ILE A 82 17.21 -3.09 -4.58
CA ILE A 82 17.80 -3.82 -5.72
C ILE A 82 19.14 -3.20 -6.16
N ARG A 83 19.28 -1.87 -6.06
CA ARG A 83 20.55 -1.18 -6.31
C ARG A 83 21.63 -1.66 -5.35
N GLU A 84 21.34 -1.70 -4.05
CA GLU A 84 22.27 -2.17 -3.02
C GLU A 84 22.69 -3.62 -3.28
N ARG A 85 21.74 -4.51 -3.63
CA ARG A 85 22.03 -5.91 -4.00
C ARG A 85 23.01 -6.03 -5.17
N VAL A 86 22.86 -5.20 -6.20
CA VAL A 86 23.80 -5.19 -7.33
C VAL A 86 25.16 -4.65 -6.91
N TYR A 87 25.22 -3.63 -6.05
CA TYR A 87 26.51 -3.12 -5.54
C TYR A 87 27.24 -4.15 -4.68
N GLU A 88 26.53 -4.91 -3.85
CA GLU A 88 27.06 -6.05 -3.09
C GLU A 88 27.63 -7.11 -4.05
N ALA A 89 26.82 -7.55 -5.03
CA ALA A 89 27.24 -8.54 -6.03
C ALA A 89 28.46 -8.07 -6.84
N HIS A 90 28.46 -6.81 -7.29
CA HIS A 90 29.58 -6.20 -8.00
C HIS A 90 30.83 -6.15 -7.14
N SER A 91 30.72 -5.89 -5.83
CA SER A 91 31.85 -5.88 -4.90
C SER A 91 32.46 -7.28 -4.76
N VAL A 92 31.62 -8.31 -4.64
CA VAL A 92 32.05 -9.72 -4.62
C VAL A 92 32.76 -10.08 -5.94
N ALA A 93 32.14 -9.82 -7.08
CA ALA A 93 32.72 -10.09 -8.40
C ALA A 93 34.06 -9.35 -8.61
N THR A 94 34.14 -8.09 -8.18
CA THR A 94 35.37 -7.29 -8.26
C THR A 94 36.47 -7.87 -7.39
N HIS A 95 36.15 -8.31 -6.17
CA HIS A 95 37.12 -8.92 -5.28
C HIS A 95 37.67 -10.22 -5.87
N LEU A 96 36.81 -11.12 -6.34
CA LEU A 96 37.21 -12.38 -6.97
C LEU A 96 38.07 -12.13 -8.22
N TYR A 97 37.65 -11.20 -9.09
CA TYR A 97 38.43 -10.87 -10.27
C TYR A 97 39.83 -10.35 -9.92
N ARG A 98 39.94 -9.41 -8.97
CA ARG A 98 41.24 -8.86 -8.55
C ARG A 98 42.16 -9.92 -7.94
N GLN A 99 41.58 -10.88 -7.22
CA GLN A 99 42.33 -11.92 -6.54
C GLN A 99 42.88 -12.97 -7.51
N PHE A 100 42.14 -13.31 -8.56
CA PHE A 100 42.41 -14.50 -9.37
C PHE A 100 42.73 -14.22 -10.85
N ASN A 101 42.54 -13.01 -11.37
CA ASN A 101 42.73 -12.72 -12.81
C ASN A 101 44.12 -13.02 -13.38
N SER A 102 45.15 -13.09 -12.54
CA SER A 102 46.53 -13.34 -12.94
C SER A 102 46.97 -14.78 -12.69
N SER A 103 46.16 -15.56 -11.98
CA SER A 103 46.50 -16.90 -11.48
C SER A 103 45.52 -17.99 -11.91
N MET A 104 44.43 -17.63 -12.60
CA MET A 104 43.35 -18.52 -12.99
C MET A 104 42.96 -18.23 -14.45
N ASP A 105 42.53 -19.26 -15.18
CA ASP A 105 41.98 -19.09 -16.52
C ASP A 105 40.71 -18.22 -16.51
N GLU A 106 40.45 -17.46 -17.57
CA GLU A 106 39.28 -16.57 -17.63
C GLU A 106 37.96 -17.35 -17.50
N GLY A 107 37.87 -18.53 -18.11
CA GLY A 107 36.68 -19.39 -18.02
C GLY A 107 36.45 -19.91 -16.60
N GLU A 108 37.52 -20.35 -15.94
CA GLU A 108 37.48 -20.75 -14.52
C GLU A 108 37.07 -19.59 -13.60
N LEU A 109 37.59 -18.39 -13.86
CA LEU A 109 37.26 -17.18 -13.10
C LEU A 109 35.80 -16.74 -13.32
N LYS A 110 35.32 -16.78 -14.56
CA LYS A 110 33.92 -16.54 -14.91
C LYS A 110 33.01 -17.51 -14.15
N PHE A 111 33.34 -18.80 -14.18
CA PHE A 111 32.60 -19.83 -13.45
C PHE A 111 32.60 -19.56 -11.93
N LEU A 112 33.76 -19.24 -11.34
CA LEU A 112 33.87 -18.92 -9.91
C LEU A 112 32.98 -17.73 -9.52
N ILE A 113 32.98 -16.66 -10.31
CA ILE A 113 32.14 -15.48 -10.06
C ILE A 113 30.65 -15.84 -10.18
N LYS A 114 30.26 -16.58 -11.24
CA LYS A 114 28.89 -17.06 -11.44
C LYS A 114 28.41 -17.85 -10.24
N GLU A 115 29.17 -18.85 -9.80
CA GLU A 115 28.79 -19.73 -8.69
C GLU A 115 28.80 -19.02 -7.33
N ALA A 116 29.66 -18.03 -7.13
CA ALA A 116 29.63 -17.21 -5.92
C ALA A 116 28.35 -16.35 -5.82
N LEU A 117 27.83 -15.89 -6.96
CA LEU A 117 26.62 -15.04 -7.02
C LEU A 117 25.32 -15.85 -7.15
N ARG A 118 25.38 -17.06 -7.74
CA ARG A 118 24.23 -17.94 -7.98
C ARG A 118 23.33 -18.19 -6.76
N PRO A 119 23.82 -18.43 -5.53
CA PRO A 119 22.95 -18.70 -4.38
C PRO A 119 22.31 -17.45 -3.77
N VAL A 120 22.68 -16.24 -4.21
CA VAL A 120 22.15 -14.99 -3.66
C VAL A 120 20.66 -14.89 -4.00
N ARG A 121 19.84 -14.89 -2.95
CA ARG A 121 18.39 -14.69 -3.01
C ARG A 121 17.95 -13.67 -1.98
N PHE A 122 16.93 -12.89 -2.32
CA PHE A 122 16.33 -11.87 -1.46
C PHE A 122 14.83 -11.76 -1.74
N ASN A 123 14.12 -10.92 -0.98
CA ASN A 123 12.67 -10.71 -1.09
C ASN A 123 11.89 -12.03 -1.08
N SER A 124 12.07 -12.84 -0.03
CA SER A 124 11.41 -14.15 0.12
C SER A 124 11.73 -15.17 -0.98
N GLY A 125 12.90 -15.06 -1.61
CA GLY A 125 13.39 -16.04 -2.59
C GLY A 125 13.09 -15.70 -4.06
N ARG A 126 12.28 -14.66 -4.31
CA ARG A 126 11.91 -14.21 -5.67
C ARG A 126 13.04 -13.46 -6.37
N GLY A 127 13.80 -12.69 -5.60
CA GLY A 127 14.87 -11.84 -6.10
C GLY A 127 16.17 -12.62 -6.29
N TYR A 128 16.88 -12.34 -7.38
CA TYR A 128 18.14 -13.00 -7.74
C TYR A 128 19.08 -12.01 -8.45
N ILE A 129 20.38 -12.36 -8.46
CA ILE A 129 21.40 -11.69 -9.27
C ILE A 129 21.49 -12.37 -10.62
N PHE A 130 21.57 -11.59 -11.70
CA PHE A 130 21.83 -12.08 -13.05
C PHE A 130 23.04 -11.35 -13.66
N ALA A 131 23.63 -11.94 -14.70
CA ALA A 131 24.77 -11.37 -15.40
C ALA A 131 24.66 -11.62 -16.90
N VAL A 132 24.90 -10.60 -17.71
CA VAL A 132 24.80 -10.68 -19.16
C VAL A 132 25.98 -9.95 -19.77
N THR A 133 26.51 -10.44 -20.89
CA THR A 133 27.54 -9.73 -21.66
C THR A 133 26.96 -8.48 -22.32
N MET A 134 27.82 -7.52 -22.66
CA MET A 134 27.39 -6.35 -23.44
C MET A 134 26.97 -6.69 -24.89
N ASP A 135 27.13 -7.96 -25.32
CA ASP A 135 26.64 -8.50 -26.59
C ASP A 135 25.33 -9.32 -26.43
N GLY A 136 24.76 -9.34 -25.22
CA GLY A 136 23.47 -9.95 -24.90
C GLY A 136 23.51 -11.45 -24.60
N ILE A 137 24.69 -12.02 -24.31
CA ILE A 137 24.82 -13.42 -23.90
C ILE A 137 24.54 -13.53 -22.40
N GLU A 138 23.59 -14.38 -22.01
CA GLU A 138 23.26 -14.61 -20.61
C GLU A 138 24.35 -15.44 -19.94
N GLU A 139 25.02 -14.88 -18.93
CA GLU A 139 26.14 -15.52 -18.23
C GLU A 139 25.71 -16.12 -16.90
N LEU A 140 24.75 -15.52 -16.18
CA LEU A 140 24.23 -16.03 -14.92
C LEU A 140 22.72 -15.85 -14.87
N TYR A 141 21.98 -16.95 -14.90
CA TYR A 141 20.53 -16.92 -14.74
C TYR A 141 20.06 -17.98 -13.75
N PRO A 142 20.05 -17.67 -12.43
CA PRO A 142 19.88 -18.69 -11.40
C PRO A 142 18.54 -19.42 -11.41
N THR A 143 17.50 -18.83 -12.00
CA THR A 143 16.15 -19.40 -12.04
C THR A 143 15.85 -20.13 -13.35
N ARG A 144 16.70 -19.93 -14.37
CA ARG A 144 16.65 -20.62 -15.67
C ARG A 144 18.06 -20.90 -16.19
N PRO A 145 18.84 -21.78 -15.53
CA PRO A 145 20.22 -22.04 -15.91
C PRO A 145 20.35 -22.58 -17.35
N GLU A 146 19.30 -23.17 -17.91
CA GLU A 146 19.23 -23.62 -19.30
C GLU A 146 19.33 -22.51 -20.34
N MET A 147 19.14 -21.25 -19.94
CA MET A 147 19.30 -20.07 -20.80
C MET A 147 20.73 -19.51 -20.78
N GLU A 148 21.61 -19.99 -19.88
CA GLU A 148 22.99 -19.51 -19.80
C GLU A 148 23.78 -19.95 -21.04
N GLY A 149 24.50 -19.00 -21.65
CA GLY A 149 25.25 -19.17 -22.89
C GLY A 149 24.46 -18.79 -24.16
N GLU A 150 23.13 -18.61 -24.05
CA GLU A 150 22.31 -18.16 -25.17
C GLU A 150 22.39 -16.65 -25.35
N ASN A 151 22.31 -16.19 -26.60
CA ASN A 151 22.21 -14.77 -26.90
C ASN A 151 20.74 -14.33 -26.89
N LEU A 152 20.38 -13.50 -25.91
CA LEU A 152 19.02 -13.03 -25.65
C LEU A 152 18.79 -11.58 -26.14
N ILE A 153 19.72 -11.01 -26.91
CA ILE A 153 19.62 -9.61 -27.38
C ILE A 153 18.39 -9.35 -28.25
N ASP A 154 17.87 -10.39 -28.92
CA ASP A 154 16.68 -10.34 -29.76
C ASP A 154 15.42 -10.90 -29.08
N LEU A 155 15.53 -11.35 -27.83
CA LEU A 155 14.40 -11.82 -27.06
C LEU A 155 13.44 -10.66 -26.79
N LYS A 156 12.17 -10.85 -27.16
CA LYS A 156 11.10 -9.89 -26.92
C LYS A 156 10.29 -10.29 -25.71
N ASP A 157 9.88 -9.29 -24.94
CA ASP A 157 8.86 -9.48 -23.92
C ASP A 157 7.45 -9.62 -24.55
N VAL A 158 6.44 -9.87 -23.71
CA VAL A 158 5.03 -10.00 -24.13
C VAL A 158 4.43 -8.71 -24.74
N LYS A 159 5.13 -7.58 -24.65
CA LYS A 159 4.77 -6.29 -25.26
C LYS A 159 5.57 -5.99 -26.52
N GLY A 160 6.52 -6.84 -26.89
CA GLY A 160 7.39 -6.67 -28.06
C GLY A 160 8.65 -5.84 -27.81
N ASN A 161 8.96 -5.49 -26.55
CA ASN A 161 10.14 -4.72 -26.18
C ASN A 161 11.38 -5.62 -26.08
N TYR A 162 12.55 -5.05 -26.34
CA TYR A 162 13.84 -5.73 -26.25
C TYR A 162 14.54 -5.37 -24.94
N VAL A 163 14.16 -6.03 -23.84
CA VAL A 163 14.63 -5.67 -22.48
C VAL A 163 16.17 -5.69 -22.36
N ILE A 164 16.83 -6.70 -22.95
CA ILE A 164 18.30 -6.80 -22.92
C ILE A 164 18.97 -5.65 -23.68
N ARG A 165 18.37 -5.15 -24.76
CA ARG A 165 18.90 -3.97 -25.49
C ARG A 165 18.77 -2.72 -24.66
N ASP A 166 17.64 -2.54 -23.97
CA ASP A 166 17.43 -1.40 -23.08
C ASP A 166 18.43 -1.42 -21.91
N GLU A 167 18.72 -2.60 -21.34
CA GLU A 167 19.76 -2.80 -20.32
C GLU A 167 21.15 -2.45 -20.84
N ILE A 168 21.53 -2.98 -22.01
CA ILE A 168 22.82 -2.68 -22.66
C ILE A 168 22.95 -1.18 -22.97
N GLU A 169 21.89 -0.53 -23.46
CA GLU A 169 21.90 0.92 -23.75
C GLU A 169 22.13 1.73 -22.48
N VAL A 170 21.38 1.44 -21.41
CA VAL A 170 21.50 2.14 -20.13
C VAL A 170 22.89 1.97 -19.53
N VAL A 171 23.39 0.73 -19.50
CA VAL A 171 24.71 0.41 -18.97
C VAL A 171 25.82 1.02 -19.84
N GLY A 172 25.71 0.93 -21.16
CA GLY A 172 26.69 1.47 -22.10
C GLY A 172 26.82 2.99 -22.01
N LYS A 173 25.70 3.69 -21.80
CA LYS A 173 25.66 5.16 -21.75
C LYS A 173 26.03 5.73 -20.38
N TYR A 174 25.56 5.11 -19.30
CA TYR A 174 25.65 5.68 -17.96
C TYR A 174 26.51 4.84 -17.00
N GLY A 175 26.90 3.64 -17.38
CA GLY A 175 27.61 2.67 -16.53
C GLY A 175 26.70 1.89 -15.58
N GLU A 176 25.51 2.42 -15.28
CA GLU A 176 24.47 1.77 -14.48
C GLU A 176 23.13 2.48 -14.67
N GLY A 177 22.04 1.82 -14.29
CA GLY A 177 20.73 2.46 -14.26
C GLY A 177 19.59 1.48 -14.01
N PHE A 178 18.37 2.04 -14.00
CA PHE A 178 17.14 1.27 -13.88
C PHE A 178 16.54 1.00 -15.25
N VAL A 179 16.02 -0.20 -15.43
CA VAL A 179 15.27 -0.62 -16.62
C VAL A 179 13.98 -1.29 -16.17
N THR A 180 12.90 -1.00 -16.87
CA THR A 180 11.59 -1.62 -16.60
C THR A 180 11.19 -2.41 -17.83
N GLY A 181 10.82 -3.67 -17.64
CA GLY A 181 10.40 -4.56 -18.71
C GLY A 181 9.47 -5.66 -18.21
N TYR A 182 8.85 -6.40 -19.12
CA TYR A 182 8.07 -7.57 -18.74
C TYR A 182 8.95 -8.81 -18.76
N TRP A 183 8.96 -9.56 -17.66
CA TRP A 183 9.78 -10.75 -17.52
C TRP A 183 9.02 -11.86 -16.79
N PRO A 184 9.24 -13.14 -17.12
CA PRO A 184 8.60 -14.23 -16.42
C PRO A 184 9.15 -14.38 -14.99
N LYS A 185 8.26 -14.66 -14.04
CA LYS A 185 8.63 -14.97 -12.66
C LYS A 185 9.31 -16.33 -12.54
N PRO A 186 10.13 -16.54 -11.49
CA PRO A 186 10.60 -17.88 -11.12
C PRO A 186 9.41 -18.80 -10.87
N GLU A 187 9.50 -20.07 -11.25
CA GLU A 187 8.50 -21.12 -10.98
C GLU A 187 7.08 -20.91 -11.58
N GLU A 188 6.83 -19.78 -12.22
CA GLU A 188 5.62 -19.50 -13.00
C GLU A 188 5.77 -19.95 -14.47
N ASP A 189 4.62 -20.09 -15.13
CA ASP A 189 4.56 -20.37 -16.56
C ASP A 189 5.39 -19.36 -17.37
N PRO A 190 6.40 -19.79 -18.15
CA PRO A 190 7.21 -18.92 -18.99
C PRO A 190 6.41 -18.06 -20.00
N ALA A 191 5.19 -18.49 -20.35
CA ALA A 191 4.30 -17.71 -21.21
C ALA A 191 3.69 -16.49 -20.50
N LYS A 192 3.71 -16.46 -19.16
CA LYS A 192 3.31 -15.29 -18.37
C LYS A 192 4.51 -14.39 -18.12
N SER A 193 4.30 -13.09 -18.24
CA SER A 193 5.32 -12.10 -17.91
C SER A 193 4.72 -10.99 -17.08
N PHE A 194 5.51 -10.52 -16.13
CA PHE A 194 5.11 -9.57 -15.11
C PHE A 194 6.01 -8.34 -15.20
N LEU A 195 5.47 -7.19 -14.83
CA LEU A 195 6.23 -5.96 -14.86
C LEU A 195 7.35 -6.03 -13.81
N LYS A 196 8.60 -5.97 -14.27
CA LYS A 196 9.81 -6.06 -13.45
C LYS A 196 10.59 -4.75 -13.55
N ILE A 197 11.04 -4.25 -12.41
CA ILE A 197 12.01 -3.15 -12.33
C ILE A 197 13.36 -3.77 -11.99
N SER A 198 14.34 -3.59 -12.88
CA SER A 198 15.71 -4.05 -12.72
C SER A 198 16.64 -2.86 -12.51
N PHE A 199 17.67 -3.03 -11.68
CA PHE A 199 18.86 -2.18 -11.67
C PHE A 199 20.01 -2.99 -12.27
N VAL A 200 20.76 -2.37 -13.16
CA VAL A 200 21.88 -2.98 -13.88
C VAL A 200 23.14 -2.12 -13.74
N LYS A 201 24.29 -2.76 -13.64
CA LYS A 201 25.59 -2.09 -13.45
C LYS A 201 26.68 -2.78 -14.25
N LEU A 202 27.47 -1.98 -14.98
CA LEU A 202 28.62 -2.45 -15.75
C LEU A 202 29.68 -3.06 -14.84
N PHE A 203 30.03 -4.31 -15.11
CA PHE A 203 31.21 -5.00 -14.63
C PHE A 203 32.26 -5.06 -15.75
N LYS A 204 33.00 -3.95 -15.90
CA LYS A 204 34.01 -3.74 -16.95
C LYS A 204 35.01 -4.89 -17.15
N PRO A 205 35.56 -5.54 -16.10
CA PRO A 205 36.66 -6.49 -16.27
C PRO A 205 36.34 -7.70 -17.15
N LEU A 206 35.06 -8.11 -17.24
CA LEU A 206 34.59 -9.21 -18.09
C LEU A 206 33.63 -8.74 -19.20
N ASN A 207 33.48 -7.43 -19.38
CA ASN A 207 32.48 -6.84 -20.28
C ASN A 207 31.05 -7.38 -20.05
N TRP A 208 30.71 -7.56 -18.78
CA TRP A 208 29.39 -7.96 -18.32
C TRP A 208 28.66 -6.78 -17.71
N TYR A 209 27.35 -6.86 -17.59
CA TYR A 209 26.62 -6.14 -16.56
C TYR A 209 26.02 -7.12 -15.57
N LEU A 210 25.97 -6.70 -14.31
CA LEU A 210 25.29 -7.42 -13.25
C LEU A 210 23.97 -6.72 -12.97
N GLY A 211 22.92 -7.51 -12.76
CA GLY A 211 21.59 -6.98 -12.51
C GLY A 211 20.88 -7.68 -11.37
N ALA A 212 19.90 -6.97 -10.82
CA ALA A 212 18.93 -7.49 -9.88
C ALA A 212 17.61 -6.76 -10.14
N GLY A 213 16.48 -7.43 -9.99
CA GLY A 213 15.20 -6.78 -10.18
C GLY A 213 14.09 -7.46 -9.41
N GLU A 214 12.96 -6.79 -9.36
CA GLU A 214 11.80 -7.22 -8.58
C GLU A 214 10.50 -6.96 -9.34
N TYR A 215 9.51 -7.82 -9.11
CA TYR A 215 8.22 -7.75 -9.79
C TYR A 215 7.27 -6.82 -9.04
N LEU A 216 6.67 -5.89 -9.78
CA LEU A 216 5.86 -4.81 -9.19
C LEU A 216 4.62 -5.35 -8.47
N ASP A 217 4.00 -6.38 -9.02
CA ASP A 217 2.78 -6.98 -8.45
C ASP A 217 3.05 -7.70 -7.12
N ASP A 218 4.19 -8.38 -6.98
CA ASP A 218 4.57 -8.98 -5.69
C ASP A 218 4.85 -7.90 -4.63
N VAL A 219 5.49 -6.80 -5.03
CA VAL A 219 5.71 -5.65 -4.15
C VAL A 219 4.37 -5.02 -3.73
N GLU A 220 3.43 -4.86 -4.67
CA GLU A 220 2.09 -4.37 -4.37
C GLU A 220 1.33 -5.28 -3.40
N GLU A 221 1.46 -6.60 -3.51
CA GLU A 221 0.81 -7.55 -2.61
C GLU A 221 1.42 -7.52 -1.20
N ASP A 222 2.75 -7.45 -1.09
CA ASP A 222 3.46 -7.29 0.19
C ASP A 222 2.92 -6.04 0.95
N ILE A 223 2.83 -4.91 0.26
CA ILE A 223 2.35 -3.63 0.81
C ILE A 223 0.88 -3.71 1.22
N LYS A 224 0.05 -4.32 0.37
CA LYS A 224 -1.38 -4.50 0.66
C LYS A 224 -1.56 -5.27 1.97
N GLY A 225 -0.79 -6.33 2.18
CA GLY A 225 -0.78 -7.08 3.43
C GLY A 225 -0.43 -6.22 4.65
N GLU A 226 0.60 -5.37 4.54
CA GLU A 226 1.00 -4.44 5.62
C GLU A 226 -0.05 -3.38 5.92
N ILE A 227 -0.62 -2.77 4.87
CA ILE A 227 -1.68 -1.77 4.98
C ILE A 227 -2.90 -2.37 5.65
N LEU A 228 -3.33 -3.57 5.26
CA LEU A 228 -4.49 -4.24 5.86
C LEU A 228 -4.27 -4.53 7.35
N LYS A 229 -3.08 -5.00 7.73
CA LYS A 229 -2.71 -5.19 9.15
C LYS A 229 -2.72 -3.88 9.94
N TRP A 230 -2.29 -2.78 9.33
CA TRP A 230 -2.28 -1.47 9.96
C TRP A 230 -3.69 -0.88 10.11
N VAL A 231 -4.49 -0.90 9.03
CA VAL A 231 -5.89 -0.47 9.02
C VAL A 231 -6.71 -1.25 10.04
N GLY A 232 -6.46 -2.55 10.21
CA GLY A 232 -7.18 -3.35 11.21
C GLY A 232 -6.93 -2.98 12.66
N LYS A 233 -5.84 -2.27 12.95
CA LYS A 233 -5.57 -1.70 14.28
C LYS A 233 -6.24 -0.36 14.50
N MET A 234 -6.72 0.30 13.44
CA MET A 234 -7.33 1.61 13.50
C MET A 234 -8.79 1.53 13.96
N LYS A 235 -9.09 2.25 15.04
CA LYS A 235 -10.44 2.39 15.57
C LYS A 235 -10.67 3.81 16.07
N THR A 236 -11.90 4.28 16.02
CA THR A 236 -12.32 5.47 16.78
C THR A 236 -12.31 5.16 18.29
N GLU A 237 -12.44 6.18 19.14
CA GLU A 237 -12.57 6.00 20.60
C GLU A 237 -13.73 5.07 20.99
N MET A 238 -14.76 4.96 20.15
CA MET A 238 -15.92 4.08 20.38
C MET A 238 -15.73 2.67 19.82
N GLY A 239 -14.54 2.36 19.30
CA GLY A 239 -14.23 1.06 18.73
C GLY A 239 -14.73 0.87 17.29
N THR A 240 -15.20 1.92 16.62
CA THR A 240 -15.58 1.85 15.19
C THR A 240 -14.35 1.64 14.34
N GLY A 241 -14.26 0.50 13.65
CA GLY A 241 -13.19 0.18 12.71
C GLY A 241 -13.48 0.67 11.29
N LEU A 242 -12.48 0.55 10.43
CA LEU A 242 -12.59 0.81 9.00
C LEU A 242 -13.01 -0.45 8.23
N PHE A 243 -13.58 -0.24 7.05
CA PHE A 243 -13.95 -1.27 6.10
C PHE A 243 -13.41 -0.89 4.73
N ILE A 244 -12.93 -1.86 3.96
CA ILE A 244 -12.44 -1.61 2.61
C ILE A 244 -13.23 -2.51 1.66
N PHE A 245 -13.77 -1.88 0.62
CA PHE A 245 -14.45 -2.57 -0.46
C PHE A 245 -13.62 -2.46 -1.73
N SER A 246 -13.64 -3.50 -2.54
CA SER A 246 -13.15 -3.45 -3.91
C SER A 246 -14.16 -2.70 -4.81
N PRO A 247 -13.75 -2.23 -6.00
CA PRO A 247 -14.67 -1.57 -6.94
C PRO A 247 -15.88 -2.44 -7.37
N ASP A 248 -15.73 -3.76 -7.35
CA ASP A 248 -16.79 -4.74 -7.62
C ASP A 248 -17.67 -5.05 -6.38
N GLY A 249 -17.43 -4.36 -5.25
CA GLY A 249 -18.27 -4.42 -4.06
C GLY A 249 -17.93 -5.54 -3.07
N LYS A 250 -16.84 -6.28 -3.28
CA LYS A 250 -16.37 -7.31 -2.35
C LYS A 250 -15.72 -6.68 -1.14
N ILE A 251 -15.82 -7.36 0.00
CA ILE A 251 -15.21 -6.89 1.23
C ILE A 251 -13.74 -7.32 1.22
N VAL A 252 -12.85 -6.35 1.05
CA VAL A 252 -11.39 -6.52 1.09
C VAL A 252 -10.88 -6.46 2.52
N PHE A 253 -11.55 -5.69 3.39
CA PHE A 253 -11.21 -5.59 4.80
C PHE A 253 -12.45 -5.39 5.66
N HIS A 254 -12.57 -6.19 6.72
CA HIS A 254 -13.55 -6.03 7.79
C HIS A 254 -12.95 -6.48 9.12
N HIS A 255 -13.42 -5.92 10.24
CA HIS A 255 -12.99 -6.34 11.58
C HIS A 255 -13.49 -7.75 11.99
N GLN A 256 -14.29 -8.39 11.13
CA GLN A 256 -14.78 -9.76 11.27
C GLN A 256 -14.35 -10.48 10.01
N ASP A 257 -13.38 -11.39 10.15
CA ASP A 257 -12.76 -12.06 9.01
C ASP A 257 -13.78 -12.88 8.19
N GLU A 258 -14.87 -13.34 8.82
CA GLU A 258 -15.97 -14.09 8.21
C GLU A 258 -16.71 -13.32 7.10
N LEU A 259 -16.61 -11.99 7.09
CA LEU A 259 -17.27 -11.14 6.11
C LEU A 259 -16.37 -10.80 4.92
N ILE A 260 -15.10 -11.23 4.92
CA ILE A 260 -14.16 -11.00 3.82
C ILE A 260 -14.44 -12.00 2.69
N GLY A 261 -14.77 -11.51 1.50
CA GLY A 261 -15.17 -12.33 0.34
C GLY A 261 -15.77 -11.52 -0.80
#